data_AF-A0A847M3W0-F1
#
_entry.id   AF-A0A847M3W0-F1
#
_cell.length_a   1.000
_cell.length_b   1.000
_cell.length_c   1.000
_cell.angle_alpha   90.00
_cell.angle_beta   90.00
_cell.angle_gamma   90.00
#
_symmetry.space_group_name_H-M   'P 1'
#
loop_
_entity.id
_entity.type
_entity.pdbx_description
1 polymer ?
#
loop_
_entity_poly.entity_id
_entity_poly.type
_entity_poly.pdbx_seq_one_letter_code
_entity_poly.pdbx_strand_id
1 'polypeptide(L)'
;MIEGRIHRVSGPIVRAKGLGSAGLFDVVEVGENKIIGEIIRIEGDDAVIQVYEDDTGLKVGSVARSTGRPLSVLLGPGLIGTIYDGIQRPLDALYQQDGPFLKPGSRGEAL
;
A
#
# COMPACT_ATOMS: atom_id res chain seq x y z
N MET A 1 9.71 2.85 11.49
CA MET A 1 9.21 2.83 10.10
C MET A 1 10.28 3.43 9.22
N ILE A 2 10.57 2.79 8.10
CA ILE A 2 11.62 3.21 7.17
C ILE A 2 10.93 4.06 6.11
N GLU A 3 11.45 5.26 5.88
CA GLU A 3 10.82 6.24 5.01
C GLU A 3 11.77 6.68 3.91
N GLY A 4 11.24 6.70 2.69
CA GLY A 4 11.93 7.12 1.49
C GLY A 4 11.13 8.12 0.68
N ARG A 5 11.73 8.56 -0.43
CA ARG A 5 11.10 9.47 -1.40
C ARG A 5 11.13 8.89 -2.79
N ILE A 6 9.98 8.99 -3.44
CA ILE A 6 9.80 8.56 -4.82
C ILE A 6 10.63 9.44 -5.74
N HIS A 7 11.46 8.84 -6.57
CA HIS A 7 12.22 9.56 -7.61
C HIS A 7 11.80 9.19 -9.03
N ARG A 8 11.05 8.09 -9.21
CA ARG A 8 10.51 7.67 -10.51
C ARG A 8 9.16 6.98 -10.36
N VAL A 9 8.24 7.29 -11.27
CA VAL A 9 6.93 6.64 -11.43
C VAL A 9 6.85 6.11 -12.86
N SER A 10 6.43 4.87 -13.04
CA SER A 10 6.33 4.21 -14.36
C SER A 10 5.12 3.29 -14.34
N GLY A 11 3.93 3.89 -14.42
CA GLY A 11 2.67 3.21 -14.10
C GLY A 11 2.72 2.63 -12.69
N PRO A 12 2.24 1.40 -12.47
CA PRO A 12 2.15 0.82 -11.14
C PRO A 12 3.52 0.43 -10.55
N ILE A 13 4.62 0.62 -11.29
CA ILE A 13 5.98 0.45 -10.79
C ILE A 13 6.55 1.81 -10.38
N VAL A 14 6.93 1.91 -9.11
CA VAL A 14 7.47 3.12 -8.48
C VAL A 14 8.86 2.83 -7.94
N ARG A 15 9.77 3.82 -7.96
CA ARG A 15 11.08 3.72 -7.31
C ARG A 15 11.26 4.79 -6.24
N ALA A 16 11.78 4.38 -5.08
CA ALA A 16 12.02 5.26 -3.95
C ALA A 16 13.41 5.06 -3.33
N LYS A 17 14.09 6.18 -3.03
CA LYS A 17 15.37 6.20 -2.28
C LYS A 17 15.12 6.35 -0.79
N GLY A 18 16.03 5.87 0.05
CA GLY A 18 15.91 5.87 1.52
C GLY A 18 15.25 4.61 2.09
N LEU A 19 15.00 3.61 1.25
CA LEU A 19 14.37 2.34 1.64
C LEU A 19 15.37 1.17 1.67
N GLY A 20 16.68 1.41 1.59
CA GLY A 20 17.69 0.33 1.53
C GLY A 20 17.77 -0.59 2.76
N SER A 21 17.21 -0.16 3.89
CA SER A 21 17.11 -0.98 5.11
C SER A 21 15.78 -1.72 5.26
N ALA A 22 14.84 -1.54 4.30
CA ALA A 22 13.57 -2.23 4.30
C ALA A 22 13.72 -3.69 3.84
N GLY A 23 12.70 -4.51 4.13
CA GLY A 23 12.64 -5.89 3.69
C GLY A 23 12.11 -6.04 2.26
N LEU A 24 12.57 -7.08 1.56
CA LEU A 24 11.86 -7.57 0.38
C LEU A 24 10.46 -8.03 0.79
N PHE A 25 9.45 -7.74 -0.04
CA PHE A 25 8.02 -7.97 0.21
C PHE A 25 7.39 -7.10 1.30
N ASP A 26 8.11 -6.14 1.88
CA ASP A 26 7.51 -5.19 2.81
C ASP A 26 6.36 -4.43 2.14
N VAL A 27 5.24 -4.31 2.85
CA VAL A 27 4.17 -3.40 2.47
C VAL A 27 4.64 -1.97 2.64
N VAL A 28 4.39 -1.16 1.63
CA VAL A 28 4.74 0.26 1.56
C VAL A 28 3.47 1.08 1.41
N GLU A 29 3.35 2.13 2.22
CA GLU A 29 2.36 3.19 2.03
C GLU A 29 2.96 4.27 1.13
N VAL A 30 2.31 4.55 0.01
CA VAL A 30 2.84 5.42 -1.04
C VAL A 30 1.99 6.70 -1.17
N GLY A 31 2.65 7.86 -1.22
CA GLY A 31 2.00 9.16 -1.40
C GLY A 31 1.15 9.64 -0.22
N GLU A 32 0.44 10.74 -0.45
CA GLU A 32 -0.42 11.37 0.57
C GLU A 32 -1.65 10.52 0.91
N ASN A 33 -2.20 9.85 -0.10
CA ASN A 33 -3.33 8.94 0.04
C ASN A 33 -2.93 7.60 0.69
N LYS A 34 -1.64 7.35 0.92
CA LYS A 34 -1.12 6.10 1.52
C LYS A 34 -1.60 4.85 0.79
N ILE A 35 -1.60 4.91 -0.55
CA ILE A 35 -1.97 3.75 -1.38
C ILE A 35 -1.01 2.59 -1.11
N ILE A 36 -1.52 1.37 -1.13
CA ILE A 36 -0.73 0.18 -0.81
C ILE A 36 0.16 -0.22 -1.99
N GLY A 37 1.40 -0.54 -1.67
CA GLY A 37 2.31 -1.27 -2.56
C GLY A 37 3.22 -2.23 -1.80
N GLU A 38 4.09 -2.89 -2.54
CA GLU A 38 5.02 -3.90 -2.03
C GLU A 38 6.42 -3.72 -2.62
N ILE A 39 7.46 -3.89 -1.81
CA ILE A 39 8.85 -3.89 -2.29
C ILE A 39 9.14 -5.20 -3.04
N ILE A 40 9.34 -5.11 -4.36
CA ILE A 40 9.66 -6.27 -5.22
C ILE A 40 11.15 -6.37 -5.56
N ARG A 41 11.93 -5.33 -5.27
CA ARG A 41 13.39 -5.33 -5.45
C ARG A 41 14.05 -4.25 -4.59
N ILE A 42 15.25 -4.52 -4.10
CA ILE A 42 16.13 -3.56 -3.42
C ILE A 42 17.49 -3.54 -4.15
N GLU A 43 17.96 -2.34 -4.51
CA GLU A 43 19.22 -2.06 -5.19
C GLU A 43 19.98 -0.98 -4.41
N GLY A 44 20.75 -1.38 -3.39
CA GLY A 44 21.43 -0.44 -2.49
C GLY A 44 20.44 0.34 -1.64
N ASP A 45 20.39 1.67 -1.81
CA ASP A 45 19.41 2.55 -1.14
C ASP A 45 18.11 2.75 -1.94
N ASP A 46 18.03 2.19 -3.16
CA ASP A 46 16.84 2.28 -4.01
C ASP A 46 15.95 1.03 -3.86
N ALA A 47 14.63 1.24 -3.80
CA ALA A 47 13.65 0.17 -3.77
C ALA A 47 12.67 0.32 -4.94
N VAL A 48 12.35 -0.80 -5.59
CA VAL A 48 11.29 -0.91 -6.59
C VAL A 48 10.03 -1.40 -5.91
N ILE A 49 8.96 -0.62 -6.03
CA ILE A 49 7.67 -0.83 -5.38
C ILE A 49 6.62 -1.10 -6.46
N GLN A 50 5.86 -2.18 -6.29
CA GLN A 50 4.66 -2.46 -7.07
C GLN A 50 3.45 -1.92 -6.30
N VAL A 51 2.74 -0.95 -6.87
CA VAL A 51 1.50 -0.41 -6.31
C VAL A 51 0.33 -1.32 -6.71
N TYR A 52 -0.61 -1.54 -5.78
CA TYR A 52 -1.79 -2.41 -6.01
C TYR A 52 -3.06 -1.63 -6.34
N GLU A 53 -3.11 -0.35 -5.98
CA GLU A 53 -4.24 0.54 -6.22
C GLU A 53 -3.93 1.51 -7.37
N ASP A 54 -4.92 2.32 -7.75
CA ASP A 54 -4.73 3.40 -8.73
C ASP A 54 -3.62 4.37 -8.28
N ASP A 55 -2.62 4.55 -9.14
CA ASP A 55 -1.46 5.42 -8.95
C ASP A 55 -1.69 6.84 -9.48
N THR A 56 -2.91 7.14 -9.95
CA THR A 56 -3.29 8.47 -10.45
C THR A 56 -3.01 9.56 -9.41
N GLY A 57 -2.23 10.56 -9.84
CA GLY A 57 -1.87 11.69 -9.00
C GLY A 57 -0.58 11.50 -8.18
N LEU A 58 0.05 10.32 -8.23
CA LEU A 58 1.35 10.11 -7.61
C LEU A 58 2.45 10.91 -8.32
N LYS A 59 3.31 11.57 -7.54
CA LYS A 59 4.36 12.48 -8.05
C LYS A 59 5.73 12.11 -7.53
N VAL A 60 6.76 12.47 -8.29
CA VAL A 60 8.14 12.52 -7.79
C VAL A 60 8.20 13.41 -6.54
N GLY A 61 8.94 12.97 -5.52
CA GLY A 61 9.04 13.61 -4.21
C GLY A 61 8.04 13.09 -3.16
N SER A 62 7.01 12.36 -3.60
CA SER A 62 6.02 11.73 -2.70
C SER A 62 6.70 10.76 -1.73
N VAL A 63 6.15 10.68 -0.52
CA VAL A 63 6.68 9.80 0.54
C VAL A 63 6.37 8.34 0.21
N ALA A 64 7.31 7.44 0.49
CA ALA A 64 7.10 6.00 0.49
C ALA A 64 7.54 5.46 1.86
N ARG A 65 6.63 4.82 2.60
CA ARG A 65 6.89 4.37 3.96
C ARG A 65 6.72 2.86 4.08
N SER A 66 7.80 2.14 4.37
CA SER A 66 7.72 0.71 4.67
C SER A 66 7.11 0.48 6.05
N THR A 67 6.18 -0.47 6.11
CA THR A 67 5.59 -0.99 7.34
C THR A 67 6.52 -1.97 8.08
N GLY A 68 7.63 -2.39 7.46
CA GLY A 68 8.62 -3.32 8.01
C GLY A 68 8.12 -4.76 8.11
N ARG A 69 7.02 -5.08 7.43
CA ARG A 69 6.44 -6.42 7.41
C ARG A 69 5.79 -6.72 6.06
N PRO A 70 5.72 -7.99 5.66
CA PRO A 70 5.04 -8.38 4.44
C PRO A 70 3.52 -8.23 4.56
N LEU A 71 2.84 -8.30 3.40
CA LEU A 71 1.39 -8.32 3.35
C LEU A 71 0.89 -9.50 4.18
N SER A 72 0.00 -9.19 5.12
CA SER A 72 -0.49 -10.13 6.12
C SER A 72 -1.99 -10.01 6.21
N VAL A 73 -2.64 -11.13 6.54
CA VAL A 73 -4.09 -11.18 6.78
C VAL A 73 -4.37 -11.35 8.27
N LEU A 74 -5.44 -10.71 8.73
CA LEU A 74 -5.98 -10.88 10.07
C LEU A 74 -6.86 -12.13 10.11
N LEU A 75 -6.61 -13.00 11.09
CA LEU A 75 -7.35 -14.24 11.28
C LEU A 75 -8.10 -14.20 12.61
N GLY A 76 -9.43 -14.36 12.57
CA GLY A 76 -10.25 -14.33 13.77
C GLY A 76 -11.75 -14.43 13.50
N PRO A 77 -12.58 -14.43 14.56
CA PRO A 77 -14.02 -14.30 14.45
C PRO A 77 -14.40 -13.02 13.68
N GLY A 78 -15.44 -13.09 12.84
CA GLY A 78 -15.87 -11.98 11.98
C GLY A 78 -15.46 -12.12 10.51
N LEU A 79 -14.61 -13.10 10.16
CA LEU A 79 -14.27 -13.40 8.76
C LEU A 79 -15.44 -14.01 7.97
N ILE A 80 -16.14 -15.00 8.55
CA ILE A 80 -17.24 -15.69 7.88
C ILE A 80 -18.44 -14.75 7.82
N GLY A 81 -18.96 -14.55 6.60
CA GLY A 81 -20.10 -13.66 6.34
C GLY A 81 -19.72 -12.25 5.91
N THR A 82 -18.45 -11.87 6.03
CA THR A 82 -17.95 -10.55 5.59
C THR A 82 -17.39 -10.63 4.18
N ILE A 83 -17.71 -9.64 3.34
CA ILE A 83 -17.18 -9.52 1.98
C ILE A 83 -15.95 -8.62 2.02
N TYR A 84 -14.82 -9.12 1.51
CA TYR A 84 -13.55 -8.40 1.46
C TYR A 84 -13.08 -8.17 0.03
N ASP A 85 -12.21 -7.18 -0.16
CA ASP A 85 -11.42 -7.04 -1.39
C ASP A 85 -10.16 -7.92 -1.38
N GLY A 86 -9.32 -7.80 -2.42
CA GLY A 86 -8.10 -8.60 -2.60
C GLY A 86 -7.00 -8.39 -1.56
N ILE A 87 -7.11 -7.37 -0.69
CA ILE A 87 -6.15 -7.08 0.39
C ILE A 87 -6.82 -7.08 1.78
N GLN A 88 -7.97 -7.76 1.91
CA GLN A 88 -8.72 -7.97 3.14
C GLN A 88 -9.34 -6.70 3.76
N ARG A 89 -9.73 -5.71 2.95
CA ARG A 89 -10.58 -4.59 3.42
C ARG A 89 -12.06 -4.95 3.31
N PRO A 90 -12.87 -4.75 4.37
CA PRO A 90 -14.30 -5.08 4.33
C PRO A 90 -15.08 -4.11 3.44
N LEU A 91 -15.69 -4.63 2.36
CA LEU A 91 -16.37 -3.83 1.35
C LEU A 91 -17.59 -3.09 1.90
N ASP A 92 -18.33 -3.68 2.83
CA ASP A 92 -19.49 -3.04 3.45
C ASP A 92 -19.07 -1.80 4.26
N ALA A 93 -17.98 -1.89 5.02
CA ALA A 93 -17.46 -0.75 5.77
C ALA A 93 -16.96 0.37 4.84
N LEU A 94 -16.25 0.00 3.76
CA LEU A 94 -15.81 0.94 2.74
C LEU A 94 -17.00 1.62 2.05
N TYR A 95 -18.09 0.88 1.78
CA TYR A 95 -19.30 1.44 1.19
C TYR A 95 -19.98 2.45 2.13
N GLN A 96 -20.07 2.16 3.43
CA GLN A 96 -20.61 3.11 4.40
C GLN A 96 -19.77 4.38 4.52
N GLN A 97 -18.45 4.27 4.35
CA GLN A 97 -17.53 5.40 4.45
C GLN A 97 -17.46 6.25 3.17
N ASP A 98 -17.33 5.61 2.01
CA ASP A 98 -16.99 6.26 0.75
C ASP A 98 -18.13 6.26 -0.28
N GLY A 99 -19.19 5.49 -0.03
CA GLY A 99 -20.32 5.32 -0.94
C GLY A 99 -20.03 4.29 -2.04
N PRO A 100 -20.64 4.45 -3.23
CA PRO A 100 -20.62 3.42 -4.27
C PRO A 100 -19.28 3.25 -5.00
N PHE A 101 -18.29 4.13 -4.77
CA PHE A 101 -17.00 4.11 -5.45
C PHE A 101 -15.86 3.93 -4.44
N LEU A 102 -14.90 3.05 -4.78
CA LEU A 102 -13.70 2.85 -3.98
C LEU A 102 -12.72 4.01 -4.18
N LYS A 103 -12.27 4.61 -3.08
CA LYS A 103 -11.23 5.65 -3.09
C LYS A 103 -9.86 5.03 -2.83
N PRO A 104 -8.81 5.39 -3.59
CA PRO A 104 -7.46 4.89 -3.35
C PRO A 104 -6.98 5.18 -1.93
N GLY A 105 -6.39 4.17 -1.28
CA GLY A 105 -5.84 4.31 0.08
C GLY A 105 -6.90 4.34 1.19
N SER A 106 -8.19 4.20 0.85
CA SER A 106 -9.24 4.05 1.85
C SER A 106 -9.03 2.76 2.66
N ARG A 107 -9.30 2.82 3.96
CA ARG A 107 -9.17 1.70 4.89
C ARG A 107 -10.45 1.56 5.70
N GLY A 108 -11.01 0.35 5.74
CA GLY A 108 -11.93 -0.07 6.78
C GLY A 108 -11.15 -0.77 7.88
N GLU A 109 -11.63 -0.73 9.13
CA GLU A 109 -11.12 -1.60 10.17
C GLU A 109 -11.40 -3.05 9.79
N ALA A 110 -10.35 -3.88 9.80
CA ALA A 110 -10.50 -5.30 9.59
C ALA A 110 -11.02 -5.92 10.90
N LEU A 111 -12.30 -6.31 10.88
CA LEU A 111 -13.13 -6.89 11.96
C LEU A 111 -14.01 -5.89 12.71
#